data_AF-A0A7C9EMN7-F1
#
_entry.id   AF-A0A7C9EMN7-F1
#
_cell.length_a   1.000
_cell.length_b   1.000
_cell.length_c   1.000
_cell.angle_alpha   90.00
_cell.angle_beta   90.00
_cell.angle_gamma   90.00
#
_symmetry.space_group_name_H-M   'P 1'
#
loop_
_entity.id
_entity.type
_entity.pdbx_description
1 polymer ?
#
loop_
_entity_poly.entity_id
_entity_poly.type
_entity_poly.pdbx_seq_one_letter_code
_entity_poly.pdbx_strand_id
1 'polypeptide(L)'
;MFVNELVRVAAPGGTIIIVTWCHRDLSPSEESLKPKEKELLRKICDAYYLPAWCSTADYVKLLESLSLQDIKAADWSENVAPFWPAVIRSALTWKGVTSLIRAGWKTIKGALAMP
;
A
#
# COMPACT_ATOMS: atom_id res chain seq x y z
N MET A 1 -5.16 12.05 11.47
CA MET A 1 -4.96 11.02 10.41
C MET A 1 -5.42 9.67 10.98
N PHE A 2 -5.79 8.68 10.13
CA PHE A 2 -6.50 7.45 10.51
C PHE A 2 -6.01 6.74 11.79
N VAL A 3 -4.70 6.56 11.96
CA VAL A 3 -4.10 5.91 13.14
C VAL A 3 -4.44 6.64 14.45
N ASN A 4 -4.42 7.98 14.47
CA ASN A 4 -4.78 8.75 15.67
C ASN A 4 -6.21 8.45 16.12
N GLU A 5 -7.11 8.22 15.16
CA GLU A 5 -8.49 7.85 15.51
C GLU A 5 -8.59 6.43 16.05
N LEU A 6 -7.83 5.47 15.52
CA LEU A 6 -7.75 4.13 16.10
C LEU A 6 -7.33 4.18 17.57
N VAL A 7 -6.32 5.00 17.89
CA VAL A 7 -5.83 5.19 19.25
C VAL A 7 -6.86 5.90 20.13
N ARG A 8 -7.56 6.92 19.63
CA ARG A 8 -8.59 7.64 20.39
C ARG A 8 -9.79 6.76 20.76
N VAL A 9 -10.21 5.88 19.87
CA VAL A 9 -11.41 5.04 20.08
C VAL A 9 -11.12 3.73 20.81
N ALA A 10 -9.86 3.26 20.81
CA ALA A 10 -9.48 2.09 21.56
C ALA A 10 -9.70 2.33 23.07
N ALA A 11 -10.36 1.39 23.73
CA ALA A 11 -10.47 1.41 25.18
C ALA A 11 -9.08 1.29 25.84
N PRO A 12 -8.86 1.85 27.04
CA PRO A 12 -7.63 1.64 27.78
C PRO A 12 -7.30 0.14 27.92
N GLY A 13 -6.06 -0.25 27.57
CA GLY A 13 -5.63 -1.65 27.54
C GLY A 13 -6.05 -2.45 26.29
N GLY A 14 -6.74 -1.83 25.33
CA GLY A 14 -7.12 -2.45 24.07
C GLY A 14 -5.93 -2.73 23.15
N THR A 15 -6.07 -3.74 22.30
CA THR A 15 -5.06 -4.11 21.28
C THR A 15 -5.48 -3.59 19.91
N ILE A 16 -4.56 -2.92 19.21
CA ILE A 16 -4.73 -2.48 17.83
C ILE A 16 -3.85 -3.37 16.94
N ILE A 17 -4.45 -3.97 15.90
CA ILE A 17 -3.73 -4.75 14.88
C ILE A 17 -3.91 -4.02 13.55
N ILE A 18 -2.80 -3.66 12.90
CA ILE A 18 -2.80 -3.02 11.58
C ILE A 18 -2.16 -3.98 10.60
N VAL A 19 -2.93 -4.38 9.58
CA VAL A 19 -2.44 -5.13 8.42
C VAL A 19 -2.58 -4.23 7.21
N THR A 20 -1.45 -3.84 6.62
CA THR A 20 -1.42 -2.88 5.51
C THR A 20 -0.25 -3.18 4.58
N TRP A 21 -0.35 -2.66 3.36
CA TRP A 21 0.77 -2.60 2.43
C TRP A 21 1.67 -1.42 2.82
N CYS A 22 2.97 -1.68 2.82
CA CYS A 22 4.02 -0.70 3.05
C CYS A 22 5.01 -0.77 1.88
N HIS A 23 5.77 0.29 1.65
CA HIS A 23 7.04 0.12 0.95
C HIS A 23 8.10 -0.38 1.95
N ARG A 24 9.21 -0.93 1.44
CA ARG A 24 10.33 -1.35 2.28
C ARG A 24 10.84 -0.20 3.16
N ASP A 25 11.43 -0.54 4.30
CA ASP A 25 12.16 0.44 5.10
C ASP A 25 13.39 0.95 4.31
N LEU A 26 13.76 2.20 4.58
CA LEU A 26 15.00 2.78 4.07
C LEU A 26 16.16 2.31 4.94
N SER A 27 17.28 1.96 4.32
CA SER A 27 18.51 1.75 5.08
C SER A 27 18.99 3.07 5.68
N PRO A 28 19.83 3.06 6.74
CA PRO A 28 20.28 4.29 7.40
C PRO A 28 21.00 5.29 6.50
N SER A 29 21.53 4.85 5.35
CA SER A 29 22.19 5.71 4.35
C SER A 29 21.27 6.19 3.24
N GLU A 30 20.02 5.74 3.20
CA GLU A 30 19.03 6.13 2.20
C GLU A 30 18.10 7.22 2.75
N GLU A 31 18.07 8.37 2.07
CA GLU A 31 17.10 9.43 2.37
C GLU A 31 15.74 9.21 1.70
N SER A 32 15.70 8.38 0.64
CA SER A 32 14.46 8.05 -0.05
C SER A 32 14.57 6.76 -0.87
N LEU A 33 13.42 6.21 -1.25
CA LEU A 33 13.34 5.12 -2.22
C LEU A 33 14.02 5.48 -3.54
N LYS A 34 14.56 4.47 -4.23
CA LYS A 34 15.17 4.65 -5.54
C LYS A 34 14.11 5.13 -6.54
N PRO A 35 14.49 5.90 -7.57
CA PRO A 35 13.53 6.40 -8.57
C PRO A 35 12.66 5.31 -9.20
N LYS A 36 13.23 4.13 -9.47
CA LYS A 36 12.50 2.98 -10.02
C LYS A 36 11.45 2.42 -9.05
N GLU A 37 11.73 2.42 -7.75
CA GLU A 37 10.81 1.95 -6.71
C GLU A 37 9.64 2.92 -6.57
N LYS A 38 9.92 4.23 -6.57
CA LYS A 38 8.89 5.28 -6.55
C LYS A 38 7.96 5.18 -7.77
N GLU A 39 8.54 4.99 -8.95
CA GLU A 39 7.76 4.84 -10.18
C GLU A 39 6.89 3.57 -10.16
N LEU A 40 7.40 2.45 -9.67
CA LEU A 40 6.61 1.23 -9.48
C LEU A 40 5.45 1.45 -8.51
N LEU A 41 5.71 2.03 -7.34
CA LEU A 41 4.69 2.33 -6.33
C LEU A 41 3.63 3.27 -6.88
N ARG A 42 4.03 4.30 -7.64
CA ARG A 42 3.10 5.22 -8.30
C ARG A 42 2.15 4.48 -9.24
N LYS A 43 2.67 3.60 -10.11
CA LYS A 43 1.84 2.80 -11.02
C LYS A 43 0.85 1.91 -10.26
N ILE A 44 1.28 1.29 -9.16
CA ILE A 44 0.38 0.48 -8.31
C ILE A 44 -0.69 1.36 -7.67
N CYS A 45 -0.30 2.50 -7.09
CA CYS A 45 -1.24 3.41 -6.45
C CYS A 45 -2.27 3.96 -7.44
N ASP A 46 -1.84 4.36 -8.63
CA ASP A 46 -2.72 4.85 -9.70
C ASP A 46 -3.70 3.77 -10.18
N ALA A 47 -3.24 2.52 -10.37
CA ALA A 47 -4.07 1.43 -10.87
C ALA A 47 -5.15 0.99 -9.88
N TYR A 48 -4.88 1.08 -8.57
CA TYR A 48 -5.78 0.64 -7.50
C TYR A 48 -6.40 1.81 -6.71
N TYR A 49 -6.17 3.05 -7.15
CA TYR A 49 -6.62 4.28 -6.46
C TYR A 49 -6.18 4.33 -4.99
N LEU A 50 -4.97 3.86 -4.69
CA LEU A 50 -4.41 3.84 -3.35
C LEU A 50 -3.65 5.14 -3.05
N PRO A 51 -3.62 5.59 -1.78
CA PRO A 51 -2.75 6.68 -1.37
C PRO A 51 -1.28 6.24 -1.42
N ALA A 52 -0.37 7.20 -1.38
CA ALA A 52 1.05 6.93 -1.20
C ALA A 52 1.28 6.09 0.07
N TRP A 53 2.11 5.05 -0.05
CA TRP A 53 2.48 4.20 1.07
C TRP A 53 3.60 4.83 1.87
N CYS A 54 3.65 4.51 3.15
CA CYS A 54 4.82 4.71 4.01
C CYS A 54 5.46 3.35 4.34
N SER A 55 6.57 3.38 5.06
CA SER A 55 7.27 2.18 5.51
C SER A 55 6.68 1.61 6.80
N THR A 56 7.04 0.37 7.13
CA THR A 56 6.68 -0.23 8.43
C THR A 56 7.33 0.53 9.57
N ALA A 57 8.58 0.96 9.40
CA ALA A 57 9.27 1.82 10.36
C ALA A 57 8.55 3.15 10.61
N ASP A 58 7.91 3.75 9.59
CA ASP A 58 7.14 4.98 9.76
C ASP A 58 5.89 4.76 10.62
N TYR A 59 5.21 3.62 10.45
CA TYR A 59 4.12 3.24 11.34
C TYR A 59 4.61 3.04 12.78
N VAL A 60 5.71 2.33 12.99
CA VAL A 60 6.27 2.12 14.33
C VAL A 60 6.59 3.46 15.00
N LYS A 61 7.29 4.36 14.32
CA LYS A 61 7.59 5.72 14.82
C LYS A 61 6.33 6.51 15.15
N LEU A 62 5.30 6.42 14.30
CA LEU A 62 4.02 7.07 14.56
C LEU A 62 3.36 6.52 15.83
N LEU A 63 3.31 5.20 16.02
CA LEU A 63 2.71 4.58 17.20
C LEU A 63 3.51 4.89 18.47
N GLU A 64 4.85 4.92 18.39
CA GLU A 64 5.73 5.38 19.47
C GLU A 64 5.43 6.83 19.86
N SER A 65 5.26 7.73 18.87
CA SER A 65 4.90 9.13 19.11
C SER A 65 3.53 9.30 19.79
N LEU A 66 2.65 8.31 19.65
CA LEU A 66 1.34 8.24 20.30
C LEU A 66 1.38 7.50 21.65
N SER A 67 2.58 7.17 22.14
CA SER A 67 2.82 6.49 23.43
C SER A 67 2.20 5.09 23.56
N LEU A 68 1.98 4.39 22.44
CA LEU A 68 1.57 2.99 22.47
C LEU A 68 2.70 2.12 23.01
N GLN A 69 2.31 1.06 23.72
CA GLN A 69 3.23 0.10 24.33
C GLN A 69 3.18 -1.24 23.58
N ASP A 70 4.18 -2.09 23.80
CA ASP A 70 4.26 -3.45 23.24
C ASP A 70 4.13 -3.53 21.70
N ILE A 71 4.67 -2.53 21.00
CA ILE A 71 4.62 -2.44 19.54
C ILE A 71 5.42 -3.59 18.92
N LYS A 72 4.76 -4.39 18.08
CA LYS A 72 5.36 -5.50 17.32
C LYS A 72 5.08 -5.29 15.84
N ALA A 73 6.11 -5.49 15.02
CA ALA A 73 6.03 -5.41 13.57
C ALA A 73 6.61 -6.67 12.95
N ALA A 74 6.05 -7.10 11.82
CA ALA A 74 6.53 -8.24 11.05
C ALA A 74 6.28 -7.99 9.56
N ASP A 75 7.25 -8.37 8.73
CA ASP A 75 7.11 -8.36 7.28
C ASP A 75 6.51 -9.70 6.82
N TRP A 76 5.36 -9.63 6.15
CA TRP A 76 4.63 -10.79 5.62
C TRP A 76 4.73 -10.89 4.09
N SER A 77 5.62 -10.12 3.46
CA SER A 77 5.76 -10.06 2.01
C SER A 77 5.97 -11.45 1.39
N GLU A 78 6.87 -12.26 1.95
CA GLU A 78 7.14 -13.62 1.47
C GLU A 78 5.95 -14.57 1.65
N ASN A 79 5.15 -14.38 2.70
CA ASN A 79 3.95 -15.19 2.94
C ASN A 79 2.83 -14.85 1.94
N VAL A 80 2.75 -13.59 1.50
CA VAL A 80 1.73 -13.09 0.58
C VAL A 80 2.18 -13.17 -0.88
N ALA A 81 3.48 -13.19 -1.16
CA ALA A 81 4.07 -13.28 -2.50
C ALA A 81 3.46 -14.38 -3.38
N PRO A 82 3.25 -15.63 -2.89
CA PRO A 82 2.65 -16.70 -3.68
C PRO A 82 1.22 -16.43 -4.17
N PHE A 83 0.51 -15.48 -3.56
CA PHE A 83 -0.85 -15.11 -3.95
C PHE A 83 -0.88 -14.12 -5.13
N TRP A 84 0.21 -13.41 -5.43
CA TRP A 84 0.26 -12.40 -6.49
C TRP A 84 -0.12 -12.91 -7.89
N PRO A 85 0.29 -14.11 -8.33
CA PRO A 85 -0.17 -14.65 -9.61
C PRO A 85 -1.70 -14.76 -9.69
N ALA A 86 -2.37 -15.06 -8.58
CA ALA A 86 -3.83 -15.10 -8.53
C ALA A 86 -4.46 -13.70 -8.59
N VAL A 87 -3.83 -12.70 -7.97
CA VAL A 87 -4.24 -11.28 -8.05
C VAL A 87 -4.08 -10.73 -9.46
N ILE A 88 -2.94 -11.00 -10.11
CA ILE A 88 -2.71 -10.61 -11.50
C ILE A 88 -3.73 -11.29 -12.41
N ARG A 89 -3.96 -12.60 -12.24
CA ARG A 89 -4.99 -13.32 -12.99
C ARG A 89 -6.38 -12.71 -12.79
N SER A 90 -6.78 -12.34 -11.57
CA SER A 90 -8.09 -11.75 -11.31
C SER A 90 -8.25 -10.32 -11.86
N ALA A 91 -7.18 -9.53 -11.84
CA ALA A 91 -7.14 -8.22 -12.48
C ALA A 91 -7.25 -8.34 -14.02
N LEU A 92 -6.59 -9.34 -14.61
CA LEU A 92 -6.62 -9.62 -16.04
C LEU A 92 -7.93 -10.29 -16.51
N THR A 93 -8.61 -11.07 -15.66
CA THR A 93 -9.70 -11.93 -16.14
C THR A 93 -11.01 -11.24 -16.44
N TRP A 94 -11.46 -10.13 -15.81
CA TRP A 94 -12.73 -9.51 -16.27
C TRP A 94 -13.19 -8.15 -15.70
N LYS A 95 -12.53 -7.51 -14.72
CA LYS A 95 -13.09 -6.30 -14.06
C LYS A 95 -12.49 -4.94 -14.45
N GLY A 96 -11.37 -4.89 -15.17
CA GLY A 96 -10.85 -3.65 -15.75
C GLY A 96 -11.39 -3.34 -17.15
N VAL A 97 -11.62 -4.38 -17.97
CA VAL A 97 -12.01 -4.21 -19.39
C VAL A 97 -13.47 -3.77 -19.54
N THR A 98 -14.38 -4.19 -18.66
CA THR A 98 -15.82 -3.94 -18.83
C THR A 98 -16.31 -2.60 -18.24
N SER A 99 -15.62 -2.01 -17.26
CA SER A 99 -15.97 -0.66 -16.77
C SER A 99 -15.49 0.45 -17.72
N LEU A 100 -14.40 0.20 -18.45
CA LEU A 100 -13.85 1.09 -19.47
C LEU A 100 -14.67 1.13 -20.76
N ILE A 101 -15.42 0.07 -21.09
CA ILE A 101 -16.29 0.03 -22.27
C ILE A 101 -17.59 0.84 -22.05
N ARG A 102 -17.99 1.12 -20.80
CA ARG A 102 -19.18 1.95 -20.48
C ARG A 102 -18.88 3.44 -20.25
N ALA A 103 -17.60 3.83 -20.13
CA ALA A 103 -17.20 5.19 -19.83
C ALA A 103 -16.29 5.78 -20.92
N GLY A 104 -16.88 6.07 -22.09
CA GLY A 104 -16.43 7.11 -23.04
C GLY A 104 -15.00 7.03 -23.62
N TRP A 105 -14.88 7.30 -24.92
CA TRP A 105 -13.65 7.28 -25.74
C TRP A 105 -12.42 8.08 -25.27
N LYS A 106 -12.43 8.78 -24.13
CA LYS A 106 -11.28 9.59 -23.68
C LYS A 106 -10.17 8.77 -23.00
N THR A 107 -10.43 7.53 -22.59
CA THR A 107 -9.44 6.72 -21.83
C THR A 107 -8.55 5.83 -22.71
N ILE A 108 -8.86 5.69 -24.00
CA ILE A 108 -8.15 4.80 -24.93
C ILE A 108 -6.72 5.29 -25.24
N LYS A 109 -6.42 6.58 -25.11
CA LYS A 109 -5.07 7.13 -25.38
C LYS A 109 -4.02 6.77 -24.33
N GLY A 110 -4.41 6.39 -23.11
CA GLY A 110 -3.47 6.02 -22.04
C GLY A 110 -2.93 4.59 -22.15
N ALA A 111 -3.67 3.69 -22.81
CA ALA A 111 -3.34 2.26 -22.89
C ALA A 111 -2.26 1.93 -23.94
N LEU A 112 -1.92 2.86 -24.83
CA LEU A 112 -0.88 2.69 -25.87
C LEU A 112 0.52 3.14 -25.42
N ALA A 113 0.71 3.50 -24.15
CA ALA A 113 1.95 4.10 -23.65
C ALA A 113 2.84 3.15 -22.83
N MET A 114 2.64 1.84 -22.89
CA MET A 114 3.56 0.90 -22.23
C MET A 114 3.84 -0.35 -23.09
N PRO A 115 5.10 -0.78 -23.19
CA PRO A 115 5.43 -2.19 -23.30
C PRO A 115 5.13 -2.93 -21.99
#